data_AF-A0A5B0RRB9-F1
#
_entry.id   AF-A0A5B0RRB9-F1
#
_cell.length_a   1.000
_cell.length_b   1.000
_cell.length_c   1.000
_cell.angle_alpha   90.00
_cell.angle_beta   90.00
_cell.angle_gamma   90.00
#
_symmetry.space_group_name_H-M   'P 1'
#
loop_
_entity.id
_entity.type
_entity.pdbx_description
1 polymer ?
#
loop_
_entity_poly.entity_id
_entity_poly.type
_entity_poly.pdbx_seq_one_letter_code
_entity_poly.pdbx_strand_id
1 'polypeptide(L)'
;MGRMKPPELANIEGWYRAFKTTSLNIPSLSPYYMAKHSSNFIGKEFKTVLQSAPFVLFEFMTDDERLAWRALCELAPLVFQTRIEEMDVYLADLRFHIQKFLFYIIRTTAQWINKPKFHMLVHLPESIERFGPASLFATEKFESYNGVLRNASIHSNRQSPGKDIAITFANYKVIRHLICGGHFQHPKHPGVYVAAGSEVAQLFGDNPLVQKSMDYNHTAVSGQCSFPYPLNIRLPPGEKTQIPPPLQLHMPAQQLYQVAGFQLNAHRTLRKGVFILVGAKNT
;
A
#
# COMPACT_ATOMS: atom_id res chain seq x y z
N MET A 1 -14.99 -13.74 14.98
CA MET A 1 -14.82 -14.96 14.15
C MET A 1 -14.27 -16.16 14.92
N GLY A 2 -13.17 -16.07 15.67
CA GLY A 2 -12.60 -17.23 16.40
C GLY A 2 -13.46 -17.92 17.49
N ARG A 3 -14.67 -17.42 17.80
CA ARG A 3 -15.63 -18.03 18.74
C ARG A 3 -16.96 -18.43 18.07
N MET A 4 -17.07 -18.25 16.76
CA MET A 4 -18.30 -18.52 16.01
C MET A 4 -18.48 -20.02 15.78
N LYS A 5 -19.73 -20.46 15.77
CA LYS A 5 -20.10 -21.85 15.51
C LYS A 5 -19.89 -22.20 14.03
N PRO A 6 -19.71 -23.48 13.67
CA PRO A 6 -19.51 -23.89 12.28
C PRO A 6 -20.56 -23.36 11.27
N PRO A 7 -21.87 -23.29 11.59
CA PRO A 7 -22.87 -22.72 10.67
C PRO A 7 -22.68 -21.22 10.43
N GLU A 8 -22.34 -20.46 11.47
CA GLU A 8 -22.07 -19.01 11.37
C GLU A 8 -20.85 -18.74 10.49
N LEU A 9 -19.80 -19.57 10.61
CA LEU A 9 -18.62 -19.50 9.76
C LEU A 9 -18.95 -19.81 8.29
N ALA A 10 -19.87 -20.73 8.02
CA ALA A 10 -20.33 -21.02 6.66
C ALA A 10 -21.10 -19.84 6.05
N ASN A 11 -21.92 -19.14 6.84
CA ASN A 11 -22.61 -17.92 6.40
C ASN A 11 -21.60 -16.81 6.05
N ILE A 12 -20.61 -16.58 6.92
CA ILE A 12 -19.54 -15.60 6.68
C ILE A 12 -18.75 -15.93 5.42
N GLU A 13 -18.42 -17.21 5.20
CA GLU A 13 -17.78 -17.65 3.97
C GLU A 13 -18.64 -17.34 2.74
N GLY A 14 -19.95 -17.61 2.82
CA GLY A 14 -20.93 -17.29 1.79
C GLY A 14 -20.98 -15.79 1.47
N TRP A 15 -21.02 -14.94 2.50
CA TRP A 15 -21.03 -13.49 2.33
C TRP A 15 -19.71 -12.94 1.77
N TYR A 16 -18.55 -13.46 2.21
CA TYR A 16 -17.27 -13.13 1.57
C TYR A 16 -17.22 -13.56 0.10
N ARG A 17 -17.86 -14.68 -0.27
CA ARG A 17 -17.96 -15.12 -1.67
C ARG A 17 -18.85 -14.21 -2.50
N ALA A 18 -19.90 -13.65 -1.90
CA ALA A 18 -20.79 -12.67 -2.54
C ALA A 18 -20.23 -11.24 -2.57
N PHE A 19 -19.25 -10.93 -1.70
CA PHE A 19 -18.67 -9.59 -1.58
C PHE A 19 -17.91 -9.19 -2.85
N LYS A 20 -18.40 -8.15 -3.53
CA LYS A 20 -17.76 -7.63 -4.74
C LYS A 20 -16.49 -6.86 -4.36
N THR A 21 -15.35 -7.39 -4.78
CA THR A 21 -14.04 -6.77 -4.55
C THR A 21 -13.62 -5.78 -5.64
N THR A 22 -14.47 -5.59 -6.66
CA THR A 22 -14.21 -4.66 -7.76
C THR A 22 -13.94 -3.25 -7.22
N SER A 23 -12.84 -2.64 -7.66
CA SER A 23 -12.37 -1.31 -7.22
C SER A 23 -11.77 -1.25 -5.80
N LEU A 24 -11.79 -2.34 -5.03
CA LEU A 24 -11.07 -2.39 -3.75
C LEU A 24 -9.58 -2.64 -4.02
N ASN A 25 -8.72 -1.86 -3.36
CA ASN A 25 -7.27 -2.03 -3.45
C ASN A 25 -6.80 -3.16 -2.51
N ILE A 26 -7.30 -4.37 -2.72
CA ILE A 26 -7.01 -5.56 -1.91
C ILE A 26 -6.53 -6.72 -2.79
N PRO A 27 -5.66 -7.61 -2.28
CA PRO A 27 -5.26 -8.82 -3.02
C PRO A 27 -6.45 -9.77 -3.21
N SER A 28 -6.24 -10.83 -4.01
CA SER A 28 -7.22 -11.91 -4.17
C SER A 28 -7.69 -12.43 -2.81
N LEU A 29 -9.01 -12.45 -2.62
CA LEU A 29 -9.65 -12.86 -1.39
C LEU A 29 -9.89 -14.37 -1.41
N SER A 30 -9.56 -15.07 -0.33
CA SER A 30 -10.02 -16.46 -0.10
C SER A 30 -11.15 -16.45 0.92
N PRO A 31 -12.42 -16.60 0.51
CA PRO A 31 -13.56 -16.57 1.44
C PRO A 31 -13.43 -17.59 2.57
N TYR A 32 -12.98 -18.81 2.22
CA TYR A 32 -12.72 -19.88 3.19
C TYR A 32 -11.70 -19.45 4.25
N TYR A 33 -10.58 -18.87 3.80
CA TYR A 33 -9.53 -18.41 4.71
C TYR A 33 -10.02 -17.27 5.60
N MET A 34 -10.73 -16.30 5.03
CA MET A 34 -11.28 -15.17 5.77
C MET A 34 -12.26 -15.59 6.86
N ALA A 35 -13.10 -16.60 6.59
CA ALA A 35 -14.04 -17.11 7.57
C ALA A 35 -13.33 -17.95 8.66
N LYS A 36 -12.53 -18.96 8.27
CA LYS A 36 -12.05 -20.00 9.19
C LYS A 36 -10.70 -19.74 9.84
N HIS A 37 -9.89 -18.83 9.30
CA HIS A 37 -8.52 -18.58 9.76
C HIS A 37 -8.30 -17.15 10.27
N SER A 38 -9.35 -16.53 10.83
CA SER A 38 -9.29 -15.16 11.37
C SER A 38 -8.24 -14.90 12.45
N SER A 39 -7.78 -15.92 13.18
CA SER A 39 -6.70 -15.80 14.17
C SER A 39 -5.31 -15.63 13.54
N ASN A 40 -5.17 -15.99 12.26
CA ASN A 40 -3.90 -16.00 11.54
C ASN A 40 -3.77 -14.81 10.59
N PHE A 41 -4.67 -13.84 10.69
CA PHE A 41 -4.64 -12.65 9.86
C PHE A 41 -3.37 -11.85 10.07
N ILE A 42 -2.79 -11.40 8.94
CA ILE A 42 -1.71 -10.43 8.93
C ILE A 42 -2.23 -9.11 8.36
N GLY A 43 -1.35 -8.12 8.19
CA GLY A 43 -1.74 -6.76 7.82
C GLY A 43 -2.62 -6.67 6.57
N LYS A 44 -2.40 -7.53 5.57
CA LYS A 44 -3.21 -7.52 4.33
C LYS A 44 -4.64 -8.00 4.57
N GLU A 45 -4.86 -9.06 5.37
CA GLU A 45 -6.21 -9.50 5.70
C GLU A 45 -6.94 -8.48 6.58
N PHE A 46 -6.24 -7.86 7.55
CA PHE A 46 -6.85 -6.80 8.36
C PHE A 46 -7.30 -5.60 7.52
N LYS A 47 -6.53 -5.20 6.50
CA LYS A 47 -6.95 -4.16 5.53
C LYS A 47 -8.21 -4.57 4.75
N THR A 48 -8.36 -5.86 4.43
CA THR A 48 -9.58 -6.37 3.81
C THR A 48 -10.76 -6.34 4.79
N VAL A 49 -10.58 -6.85 6.01
CA VAL A 49 -11.62 -6.84 7.05
C VAL A 49 -12.11 -5.43 7.31
N LEU A 50 -11.21 -4.46 7.42
CA LEU A 50 -11.56 -3.05 7.59
C LEU A 50 -12.56 -2.59 6.50
N GLN A 51 -12.32 -2.94 5.24
CA GLN A 51 -13.16 -2.53 4.10
C GLN A 51 -14.45 -3.35 3.95
N SER A 52 -14.48 -4.62 4.41
CA SER A 52 -15.59 -5.54 4.15
C SER A 52 -16.48 -5.84 5.35
N ALA A 53 -15.99 -5.66 6.58
CA ALA A 53 -16.67 -6.13 7.79
C ALA A 53 -18.11 -5.59 7.96
N PRO A 54 -18.44 -4.32 7.64
CA PRO A 54 -19.82 -3.85 7.72
C PRO A 54 -20.79 -4.59 6.80
N PHE A 55 -20.29 -5.24 5.75
CA PHE A 55 -21.09 -5.96 4.75
C PHE A 55 -21.09 -7.47 4.97
N VAL A 56 -20.06 -8.00 5.63
CA VAL A 56 -19.85 -9.43 5.83
C VAL A 56 -20.09 -9.85 7.28
N LEU A 57 -20.06 -8.93 8.23
CA LEU A 57 -20.26 -9.25 9.65
C LEU A 57 -21.47 -8.49 10.23
N PHE A 58 -22.34 -7.96 9.37
CA PHE A 58 -23.45 -7.08 9.77
C PHE A 58 -24.42 -7.70 10.77
N GLU A 59 -24.70 -9.00 10.65
CA GLU A 59 -25.56 -9.74 11.60
C GLU A 59 -24.92 -9.94 12.97
N PHE A 60 -23.59 -9.80 13.05
CA PHE A 60 -22.80 -10.03 14.26
C PHE A 60 -22.34 -8.73 14.93
N MET A 61 -22.90 -7.59 14.51
CA MET A 61 -22.60 -6.28 15.07
C MET A 61 -23.85 -5.66 15.66
N THR A 62 -23.73 -5.18 16.89
CA THR A 62 -24.67 -4.23 17.48
C THR A 62 -24.61 -2.87 16.76
N ASP A 63 -25.62 -2.01 16.97
CA ASP A 63 -25.62 -0.69 16.35
C ASP A 63 -24.44 0.18 16.79
N ASP A 64 -24.03 0.07 18.06
CA ASP A 64 -22.85 0.76 18.57
C ASP A 64 -21.55 0.26 17.91
N GLU A 65 -21.42 -1.05 17.70
CA GLU A 65 -20.27 -1.61 16.98
C GLU A 65 -20.25 -1.19 15.50
N ARG A 66 -21.42 -1.10 14.85
CA ARG A 66 -21.52 -0.59 13.47
C ARG A 66 -21.09 0.88 13.38
N LEU A 67 -21.51 1.71 14.33
CA LEU A 67 -21.10 3.12 14.40
C LEU A 67 -19.59 3.25 14.65
N ALA A 68 -19.04 2.46 15.57
CA ALA A 68 -17.61 2.44 15.84
C ALA A 68 -16.80 1.98 14.62
N TRP A 69 -17.27 0.95 13.92
CA TRP A 69 -16.62 0.46 12.71
C TRP A 69 -16.69 1.48 11.57
N ARG A 70 -17.82 2.16 11.39
CA ARG A 70 -17.96 3.23 10.40
C ARG A 70 -16.94 4.35 10.68
N ALA A 71 -16.84 4.80 11.92
CA ALA A 71 -15.86 5.82 12.29
C ALA A 71 -14.41 5.36 12.04
N LEU A 72 -14.11 4.08 12.27
CA LEU A 72 -12.81 3.50 11.93
C LEU A 72 -12.55 3.49 10.42
N CYS A 73 -13.56 3.15 9.60
CA CYS A 73 -13.45 3.18 8.14
C CYS A 73 -13.24 4.59 7.58
N GLU A 74 -13.76 5.61 8.24
CA GLU A 74 -13.54 7.01 7.87
C GLU A 74 -12.16 7.52 8.32
N LEU A 75 -11.67 7.08 9.49
CA LEU A 75 -10.36 7.44 10.01
C LEU A 75 -9.22 6.79 9.22
N ALA A 76 -9.35 5.52 8.85
CA ALA A 76 -8.24 4.76 8.28
C ALA A 76 -7.64 5.37 6.99
N PRO A 77 -8.42 5.87 6.02
CA PRO A 77 -7.87 6.56 4.85
C PRO A 77 -6.92 7.71 5.19
N LEU A 78 -7.24 8.49 6.24
CA LEU A 78 -6.38 9.59 6.71
C LEU A 78 -5.06 9.03 7.25
N VAL A 79 -5.11 7.97 8.06
CA VAL A 79 -3.92 7.33 8.64
C VAL A 79 -3.01 6.71 7.57
N PHE A 80 -3.58 6.16 6.50
CA PHE A 80 -2.83 5.52 5.40
C PHE A 80 -2.47 6.47 4.25
N GLN A 81 -2.73 7.78 4.39
CA GLN A 81 -2.39 8.76 3.38
C GLN A 81 -0.86 8.90 3.25
N THR A 82 -0.35 8.89 2.02
CA THR A 82 1.10 8.95 1.74
C THR A 82 1.57 10.37 1.37
N ARG A 83 0.64 11.29 1.14
CA ARG A 83 0.91 12.69 0.78
C ARG A 83 -0.14 13.58 1.43
N ILE A 84 0.32 14.58 2.18
CA ILE A 84 -0.50 15.61 2.80
C ILE A 84 -0.24 16.90 2.02
N GLU A 85 -1.29 17.56 1.53
CA GLU A 85 -1.17 18.82 0.78
C GLU A 85 -1.17 20.00 1.75
N GLU A 86 -2.22 20.11 2.57
CA GLU A 86 -2.38 21.16 3.59
C GLU A 86 -2.35 20.53 4.98
N MET A 87 -1.26 20.75 5.72
CA MET A 87 -1.02 20.09 7.01
C MET A 87 -2.08 20.45 8.06
N ASP A 88 -2.39 21.74 8.21
CA ASP A 88 -3.32 22.20 9.25
C ASP A 88 -4.74 21.65 9.05
N VAL A 89 -5.21 21.67 7.80
CA VAL A 89 -6.52 21.10 7.42
C VAL A 89 -6.54 19.59 7.68
N TYR A 90 -5.50 18.88 7.23
CA TYR A 90 -5.38 17.44 7.44
C TYR A 90 -5.34 17.07 8.94
N LEU A 91 -4.60 17.82 9.76
CA LEU A 91 -4.50 17.57 11.20
C LEU A 91 -5.83 17.85 11.91
N ALA A 92 -6.57 18.88 11.50
CA ALA A 92 -7.91 19.15 12.02
C ALA A 92 -8.87 17.99 11.72
N ASP A 93 -8.90 17.53 10.46
CA ASP A 93 -9.72 16.38 10.03
C ASP A 93 -9.31 15.10 10.77
N LEU A 94 -8.01 14.84 10.89
CA LEU A 94 -7.49 13.67 11.58
C LEU A 94 -7.89 13.67 13.06
N ARG A 95 -7.72 14.81 13.77
CA ARG A 95 -8.14 14.95 15.17
C ARG A 95 -9.64 14.69 15.33
N PHE A 96 -10.46 15.25 14.44
CA PHE A 96 -11.90 15.03 14.44
C PHE A 96 -12.25 13.55 14.28
N HIS A 97 -11.69 12.87 13.28
CA HIS A 97 -11.97 11.46 13.02
C HIS A 97 -11.43 10.53 14.12
N ILE A 98 -10.31 10.86 14.76
CA ILE A 98 -9.83 10.16 15.96
C ILE A 98 -10.84 10.30 17.09
N GLN A 99 -11.27 11.52 17.42
CA GLN A 99 -12.24 11.76 18.49
C GLN A 99 -13.58 11.06 18.21
N LYS A 100 -14.06 11.13 16.97
CA LYS A 100 -15.27 10.42 16.52
C LYS A 100 -15.15 8.92 16.73
N PHE A 101 -14.02 8.32 16.34
CA PHE A 101 -13.78 6.89 16.57
C PHE A 101 -13.73 6.55 18.06
N LEU A 102 -13.01 7.33 18.87
CA LEU A 102 -12.92 7.14 20.32
C LEU A 102 -14.29 7.25 21.01
N PHE A 103 -15.13 8.19 20.59
CA PHE A 103 -16.49 8.34 21.11
C PHE A 103 -17.34 7.08 20.89
N TYR A 104 -17.35 6.54 19.67
CA TYR A 104 -18.16 5.36 19.38
C TYR A 104 -17.57 4.06 19.94
N ILE A 105 -16.24 3.89 19.93
CA ILE A 105 -15.63 2.65 20.39
C ILE A 105 -15.78 2.47 21.91
N ILE A 106 -15.76 3.55 22.70
CA ILE A 106 -15.96 3.48 24.17
C ILE A 106 -17.39 3.04 24.52
N ARG A 107 -18.39 3.34 23.67
CA ARG A 107 -19.76 2.85 23.84
C ARG A 107 -19.87 1.33 23.72
N THR A 108 -18.99 0.70 22.92
CA THR A 108 -18.93 -0.77 22.84
C THR A 108 -18.38 -1.39 24.13
N THR A 109 -17.31 -0.80 24.69
CA THR A 109 -16.78 -1.15 26.01
C THR A 109 -15.77 -0.11 26.48
N ALA A 110 -15.84 0.28 27.75
CA ALA A 110 -14.87 1.19 28.35
C ALA A 110 -13.47 0.56 28.50
N GLN A 111 -13.33 -0.76 28.36
CA GLN A 111 -12.03 -1.44 28.53
C GLN A 111 -10.96 -1.04 27.51
N TRP A 112 -11.36 -0.41 26.40
CA TRP A 112 -10.42 0.08 25.38
C TRP A 112 -9.43 1.12 25.91
N ILE A 113 -9.77 1.86 26.96
CA ILE A 113 -8.86 2.84 27.59
C ILE A 113 -7.57 2.19 28.13
N ASN A 114 -7.63 0.91 28.50
CA ASN A 114 -6.49 0.16 29.02
C ASN A 114 -5.56 -0.35 27.91
N LYS A 115 -5.91 -0.12 26.64
CA LYS A 115 -5.12 -0.59 25.50
C LYS A 115 -4.21 0.55 25.00
N PRO A 116 -2.87 0.37 25.06
CA PRO A 116 -1.91 1.43 24.70
C PRO A 116 -2.12 2.02 23.30
N LYS A 117 -2.60 1.21 22.33
CA LYS A 117 -2.84 1.65 20.95
C LYS A 117 -3.86 2.79 20.84
N PHE A 118 -4.87 2.83 21.72
CA PHE A 118 -5.85 3.93 21.73
C PHE A 118 -5.24 5.22 22.26
N HIS A 119 -4.36 5.12 23.27
CA HIS A 119 -3.59 6.27 23.74
C HIS A 119 -2.61 6.77 22.68
N MET A 120 -1.88 5.87 22.01
CA MET A 120 -0.98 6.23 20.91
C MET A 120 -1.70 6.91 19.75
N LEU A 121 -2.95 6.52 19.47
CA LEU A 121 -3.75 7.12 18.40
C LEU A 121 -3.98 8.63 18.65
N VAL A 122 -4.11 9.06 19.90
CA VAL A 122 -4.28 10.48 20.27
C VAL A 122 -3.03 11.30 19.95
N HIS A 123 -1.84 10.69 19.98
CA HIS A 123 -0.55 11.33 19.67
C HIS A 123 -0.16 11.23 18.19
N LEU A 124 -1.00 10.61 17.37
CA LEU A 124 -0.74 10.46 15.94
C LEU A 124 -0.66 11.82 15.22
N PRO A 125 -1.53 12.81 15.48
CA PRO A 125 -1.43 14.13 14.87
C PRO A 125 -0.06 14.80 15.12
N GLU A 126 0.42 14.81 16.36
CA GLU A 126 1.71 15.40 16.74
C GLU A 126 2.89 14.66 16.07
N SER A 127 2.76 13.35 15.92
CA SER A 127 3.75 12.54 15.21
C SER A 127 3.78 12.87 13.72
N ILE A 128 2.60 13.06 13.10
CA ILE A 128 2.51 13.40 11.67
C ILE A 128 2.99 14.82 11.40
N GLU A 129 2.66 15.76 12.27
CA GLU A 129 3.14 17.14 12.20
C GLU A 129 4.69 17.17 12.20
N ARG A 130 5.31 16.35 13.04
CA ARG A 130 6.77 16.31 13.20
C ARG A 130 7.50 15.49 12.13
N PHE A 131 6.95 14.34 11.73
CA PHE A 131 7.65 13.35 10.90
C PHE A 131 7.05 13.17 9.51
N GLY A 132 6.00 13.92 9.18
CA GLY A 132 5.23 13.76 7.95
C GLY A 132 4.26 12.57 7.99
N PRO A 133 3.74 12.14 6.84
CA PRO A 133 2.71 11.10 6.76
C PRO A 133 3.07 9.82 7.52
N ALA A 134 2.10 9.19 8.20
CA ALA A 134 2.35 8.04 9.08
C ALA A 134 3.08 6.85 8.41
N SER A 135 2.90 6.71 7.10
CA SER A 135 3.62 5.72 6.28
C SER A 135 5.16 5.84 6.33
N LEU A 136 5.70 7.00 6.71
CA LEU A 136 7.15 7.25 6.77
C LEU A 136 7.80 6.62 8.01
N PHE A 137 7.07 6.53 9.12
CA PHE A 137 7.54 5.95 10.37
C PHE A 137 6.85 4.63 10.74
N ALA A 138 6.09 4.06 9.81
CA ALA A 138 5.53 2.72 9.96
C ALA A 138 6.62 1.64 9.97
N THR A 139 6.48 0.63 10.82
CA THR A 139 7.47 -0.45 10.97
C THR A 139 7.47 -1.44 9.81
N GLU A 140 6.46 -1.42 8.93
CA GLU A 140 6.31 -2.38 7.81
C GLU A 140 7.55 -2.45 6.92
N LYS A 141 8.21 -1.30 6.66
CA LYS A 141 9.47 -1.28 5.89
C LYS A 141 10.59 -2.01 6.63
N PHE A 142 10.75 -1.79 7.93
CA PHE A 142 11.74 -2.50 8.75
C PHE A 142 11.43 -3.99 8.85
N GLU A 143 10.16 -4.37 8.97
CA GLU A 143 9.73 -5.77 9.01
C GLU A 143 10.00 -6.49 7.69
N SER A 144 9.80 -5.81 6.55
CA SER A 144 10.11 -6.37 5.23
C SER A 144 11.60 -6.72 5.08
N TYR A 145 12.48 -5.99 5.79
CA TYR A 145 13.92 -6.25 5.79
C TYR A 145 14.28 -7.59 6.46
N ASN A 146 13.42 -8.12 7.33
CA ASN A 146 13.61 -9.46 7.89
C ASN A 146 13.65 -10.54 6.80
N GLY A 147 12.97 -10.32 5.67
CA GLY A 147 13.06 -11.20 4.50
C GLY A 147 14.48 -11.21 3.91
N VAL A 148 15.10 -10.04 3.78
CA VAL A 148 16.48 -9.88 3.27
C VAL A 148 17.48 -10.57 4.21
N LEU A 149 17.33 -10.37 5.51
CA LEU A 149 18.13 -11.04 6.54
C LEU A 149 18.02 -12.57 6.46
N ARG A 150 16.79 -13.09 6.37
CA ARG A 150 16.55 -14.54 6.24
C ARG A 150 17.14 -15.09 4.95
N ASN A 151 17.04 -14.35 3.84
CA ASN A 151 17.61 -14.78 2.56
C ASN A 151 19.13 -14.92 2.66
N ALA A 152 19.83 -13.92 3.22
CA ALA A 152 21.27 -13.98 3.46
C ALA A 152 21.65 -15.16 4.38
N SER A 153 20.84 -15.46 5.39
CA SER A 153 21.06 -16.61 6.27
C SER A 153 20.83 -17.96 5.59
N ILE A 154 19.78 -18.11 4.78
CA ILE A 154 19.42 -19.38 4.12
C ILE A 154 20.49 -19.81 3.13
N HIS A 155 21.08 -18.84 2.43
CA HIS A 155 22.10 -19.02 1.40
C HIS A 155 23.54 -18.97 1.93
N SER A 156 23.74 -18.93 3.24
CA SER A 156 25.07 -19.03 3.85
C SER A 156 25.48 -20.50 4.03
N ASN A 157 26.76 -20.75 4.31
CA ASN A 157 27.23 -22.09 4.67
C ASN A 157 26.73 -22.56 6.06
N ARG A 158 26.01 -21.68 6.77
CA ARG A 158 25.38 -21.85 8.09
C ARG A 158 26.34 -22.19 9.24
N GLN A 159 27.64 -22.08 9.04
CA GLN A 159 28.66 -22.29 10.08
C GLN A 159 28.73 -21.10 11.04
N SER A 160 28.56 -19.87 10.52
CA SER A 160 28.47 -18.65 11.32
C SER A 160 27.51 -17.64 10.68
N PRO A 161 26.19 -17.84 10.81
CA PRO A 161 25.19 -17.03 10.12
C PRO A 161 25.35 -15.52 10.38
N GLY A 162 25.71 -15.11 11.60
CA GLY A 162 25.95 -13.71 11.93
C GLY A 162 27.12 -13.10 11.14
N LYS A 163 28.24 -13.83 11.03
CA LYS A 163 29.41 -13.40 10.24
C LYS A 163 29.07 -13.35 8.75
N ASP A 164 28.37 -14.36 8.24
CA ASP A 164 28.02 -14.43 6.82
C ASP A 164 27.06 -13.31 6.41
N ILE A 165 26.06 -13.00 7.24
CA ILE A 165 25.13 -11.87 7.04
C ILE A 165 25.91 -10.56 7.05
N ALA A 166 26.82 -10.37 8.01
CA ALA A 166 27.62 -9.15 8.10
C ALA A 166 28.51 -8.95 6.86
N ILE A 167 29.18 -10.01 6.38
CA ILE A 167 29.99 -9.98 5.15
C ILE A 167 29.10 -9.68 3.94
N THR A 168 27.93 -10.32 3.83
CA THR A 168 26.99 -10.08 2.73
C THR A 168 26.56 -8.63 2.67
N PHE A 169 26.18 -8.02 3.80
CA PHE A 169 25.80 -6.62 3.85
C PHE A 169 26.97 -5.67 3.61
N ALA A 170 28.16 -6.00 4.12
CA ALA A 170 29.38 -5.24 3.81
C ALA A 170 29.63 -5.23 2.30
N ASN A 171 29.51 -6.38 1.63
CA ASN A 171 29.66 -6.49 0.18
C ASN A 171 28.62 -5.65 -0.56
N TYR A 172 27.34 -5.68 -0.16
CA TYR A 172 26.31 -4.83 -0.78
C TYR A 172 26.63 -3.34 -0.65
N LYS A 173 27.12 -2.90 0.52
CA LYS A 173 27.53 -1.50 0.73
C LYS A 173 28.77 -1.13 -0.09
N VAL A 174 29.76 -2.01 -0.17
CA VAL A 174 30.97 -1.80 -0.99
C VAL A 174 30.61 -1.73 -2.47
N ILE A 175 29.81 -2.66 -2.98
CA ILE A 175 29.35 -2.66 -4.38
C ILE A 175 28.63 -1.35 -4.71
N ARG A 176 27.69 -0.93 -3.87
CA ARG A 176 26.98 0.35 -4.03
C ARG A 176 27.94 1.54 -4.02
N HIS A 177 28.89 1.56 -3.08
CA HIS A 177 29.90 2.63 -2.99
C HIS A 177 30.73 2.73 -4.27
N LEU A 178 31.23 1.61 -4.78
CA LEU A 178 32.05 1.56 -6.00
C LEU A 178 31.26 2.00 -7.23
N ILE A 179 30.06 1.46 -7.40
CA ILE A 179 29.19 1.70 -8.57
C ILE A 179 28.62 3.12 -8.58
N CYS A 180 28.49 3.78 -7.43
CA CYS A 180 28.14 5.20 -7.35
C CYS A 180 29.33 6.16 -7.49
N GLY A 181 30.54 5.68 -7.82
CA GLY A 181 31.74 6.53 -7.95
C GLY A 181 32.34 6.97 -6.62
N GLY A 182 32.06 6.24 -5.55
CA GLY A 182 32.60 6.50 -4.22
C GLY A 182 34.12 6.33 -4.19
N HIS A 183 34.80 7.22 -3.46
CA HIS A 183 36.24 7.19 -3.30
C HIS A 183 36.65 6.26 -2.16
N PHE A 184 37.76 5.55 -2.32
CA PHE A 184 38.37 4.69 -1.30
C PHE A 184 39.88 4.85 -1.31
N GLN A 185 40.53 4.57 -0.19
CA GLN A 185 41.97 4.73 -0.04
C GLN A 185 42.71 3.70 -0.91
N HIS A 186 43.74 4.16 -1.62
CA HIS A 186 44.52 3.30 -2.49
C HIS A 186 45.30 2.25 -1.66
N PRO A 187 45.17 0.94 -1.95
CA PRO A 187 45.75 -0.11 -1.11
C PRO A 187 47.26 -0.03 -0.92
N LYS A 188 47.96 0.55 -1.90
CA LYS A 188 49.43 0.68 -1.90
C LYS A 188 49.92 2.10 -1.58
N HIS A 189 49.02 3.09 -1.54
CA HIS A 189 49.38 4.50 -1.37
C HIS A 189 48.47 5.15 -0.31
N PRO A 190 48.81 5.01 0.98
CA PRO A 190 48.03 5.61 2.05
C PRO A 190 47.91 7.13 1.88
N GLY A 191 46.72 7.70 2.14
CA GLY A 191 46.44 9.13 1.94
C GLY A 191 46.00 9.50 0.52
N VAL A 192 46.15 8.61 -0.47
CA VAL A 192 45.61 8.80 -1.81
C VAL A 192 44.24 8.12 -1.90
N TYR A 193 43.24 8.87 -2.36
CA TYR A 193 41.89 8.35 -2.61
C TYR A 193 41.65 8.18 -4.10
N VAL A 194 41.10 7.03 -4.47
CA VAL A 194 40.77 6.67 -5.85
C VAL A 194 39.33 6.20 -5.93
N ALA A 195 38.71 6.30 -7.10
CA ALA A 195 37.42 5.71 -7.39
C ALA A 195 37.60 4.47 -8.27
N ALA A 196 36.54 3.68 -8.42
CA ALA A 196 36.48 2.66 -9.45
C ALA A 196 36.57 3.31 -10.85
N GLY A 197 36.99 2.54 -11.86
CA GLY A 197 37.03 3.03 -13.25
C GLY A 197 35.68 3.56 -13.72
N SER A 198 35.68 4.49 -14.66
CA SER A 198 34.47 5.15 -15.20
C SER A 198 33.40 4.17 -15.66
N GLU A 199 33.81 3.04 -16.21
CA GLU A 199 32.97 1.97 -16.73
C GLU A 199 32.18 1.27 -15.61
N VAL A 200 32.74 1.20 -14.40
CA VAL A 200 32.06 0.65 -13.22
C VAL A 200 30.96 1.60 -12.75
N ALA A 201 31.20 2.91 -12.82
CA ALA A 201 30.18 3.91 -12.51
C ALA A 201 29.07 3.96 -13.59
N GLN A 202 29.45 3.81 -14.86
CA GLN A 202 28.52 3.72 -15.99
C GLN A 202 27.58 2.51 -15.89
N LEU A 203 28.03 1.39 -15.30
CA LEU A 203 27.16 0.26 -15.01
C LEU A 203 25.90 0.66 -14.22
N PHE A 204 26.01 1.63 -13.31
CA PHE A 204 24.84 2.21 -12.63
C PHE A 204 24.00 3.05 -13.58
N GLY A 205 24.62 3.99 -14.28
CA GLY A 205 23.95 4.98 -15.13
C GLY A 205 23.14 4.33 -16.25
N ASP A 206 23.73 3.33 -16.89
CA ASP A 206 23.22 2.75 -18.14
C ASP A 206 22.30 1.55 -17.92
N ASN A 207 22.24 1.00 -16.70
CA ASN A 207 21.49 -0.22 -16.43
C ASN A 207 20.35 -0.01 -15.40
N PRO A 208 19.11 0.19 -15.88
CA PRO A 208 17.93 0.32 -15.01
C PRO A 208 17.68 -0.89 -14.10
N LEU A 209 18.13 -2.10 -14.47
CA LEU A 209 17.98 -3.29 -13.62
C LEU A 209 18.92 -3.24 -12.41
N VAL A 210 20.16 -2.76 -12.61
CA VAL A 210 21.13 -2.55 -11.53
C VAL A 210 20.67 -1.43 -10.61
N GLN A 211 20.14 -0.34 -11.17
CA GLN A 211 19.50 0.71 -10.38
C GLN A 211 18.38 0.16 -9.51
N LYS A 212 17.47 -0.60 -10.12
CA LYS A 212 16.31 -1.18 -9.42
C LYS A 212 16.71 -2.20 -8.35
N SER A 213 17.78 -2.98 -8.57
CA SER A 213 18.29 -3.92 -7.56
C SER A 213 18.93 -3.21 -6.35
N MET A 214 19.32 -1.94 -6.52
CA MET A 214 19.82 -1.06 -5.45
C MET A 214 18.74 -0.11 -4.88
N ASP A 215 17.47 -0.41 -5.13
CA ASP A 215 16.30 0.40 -4.74
C ASP A 215 16.28 1.83 -5.33
N TYR A 216 17.01 2.06 -6.43
CA TYR A 216 16.95 3.32 -7.17
C TYR A 216 15.92 3.22 -8.31
N ASN A 217 15.00 4.18 -8.34
CA ASN A 217 13.98 4.27 -9.39
C ASN A 217 13.89 5.71 -9.92
N HIS A 218 14.64 5.99 -10.98
CA HIS A 218 14.67 7.33 -11.60
C HIS A 218 13.27 7.78 -12.10
N THR A 219 12.42 6.87 -12.58
CA THR A 219 11.08 7.24 -13.08
C THR A 219 10.13 7.67 -11.98
N ALA A 220 10.34 7.19 -10.74
CA ALA A 220 9.58 7.66 -9.58
C ALA A 220 9.94 9.12 -9.22
N VAL A 221 11.15 9.57 -9.54
CA VAL A 221 11.64 10.93 -9.26
C VAL A 221 11.31 11.89 -10.42
N SER A 222 11.44 11.44 -11.67
CA SER A 222 11.24 12.29 -12.85
C SER A 222 9.78 12.51 -13.24
N GLY A 223 8.82 11.82 -12.61
CA GLY A 223 7.39 11.95 -12.91
C GLY A 223 6.98 11.48 -14.31
N GLN A 224 7.91 10.90 -15.09
CA GLN A 224 7.64 10.29 -16.38
C GLN A 224 6.91 8.96 -16.19
N CYS A 225 5.62 9.05 -15.91
CA CYS A 225 4.71 7.92 -15.95
C CYS A 225 4.12 7.79 -17.35
N SER A 226 4.26 6.62 -17.98
CA SER A 226 3.59 6.29 -19.25
C SER A 226 2.07 6.09 -19.12
N PHE A 227 1.50 6.47 -17.98
CA PHE A 227 0.08 6.36 -17.69
C PHE A 227 -0.64 7.71 -17.90
N PRO A 228 -1.92 7.71 -18.28
CA PRO A 228 -2.74 6.53 -18.56
C PRO A 228 -2.52 5.98 -19.98
N TYR A 229 -2.62 4.66 -20.16
CA TYR A 229 -2.61 4.02 -21.49
C TYR A 229 -3.77 3.02 -21.65
N PRO A 230 -4.31 2.83 -22.86
CA PRO A 230 -5.38 1.87 -23.10
C PRO A 230 -4.89 0.44 -22.92
N LEU A 231 -5.73 -0.42 -22.31
CA LEU A 231 -5.41 -1.84 -22.21
C LEU A 231 -5.41 -2.47 -23.61
N ASN A 232 -4.40 -3.27 -23.89
CA ASN A 232 -4.33 -4.04 -25.13
C ASN A 232 -5.18 -5.32 -25.04
N ILE A 233 -6.50 -5.14 -24.87
CA ILE A 233 -7.50 -6.21 -24.74
C ILE A 233 -8.61 -5.93 -25.74
N ARG A 234 -9.04 -6.97 -26.48
CA ARG A 234 -10.20 -6.86 -27.38
C ARG A 234 -11.47 -6.65 -26.57
N LEU A 235 -12.26 -5.64 -26.95
CA LEU A 235 -13.55 -5.37 -26.34
C LEU A 235 -14.53 -6.52 -26.65
N PRO A 236 -15.10 -7.20 -25.63
CA PRO A 236 -16.09 -8.25 -25.85
C PRO A 236 -17.31 -7.72 -26.62
N PRO A 237 -17.92 -8.49 -27.54
CA PRO A 237 -19.05 -8.02 -28.35
C PRO A 237 -20.24 -7.52 -27.51
N GLY A 238 -20.54 -8.21 -26.40
CA GLY A 238 -21.64 -7.86 -25.49
C GLY A 238 -21.39 -6.63 -24.61
N GLU A 239 -20.18 -6.06 -24.64
CA GLU A 239 -19.85 -4.82 -23.91
C GLU A 239 -19.77 -3.59 -24.81
N LYS A 240 -19.94 -3.75 -26.12
CA LYS A 240 -20.00 -2.64 -27.07
C LYS A 240 -21.24 -1.79 -26.79
N THR A 241 -21.01 -0.51 -26.54
CA THR A 241 -22.07 0.49 -26.34
C THR A 241 -22.00 1.52 -27.45
N GLN A 242 -23.15 2.06 -27.85
CA GLN A 242 -23.18 3.21 -28.75
C GLN A 242 -22.57 4.43 -28.06
N ILE A 243 -21.95 5.32 -28.84
CA ILE A 243 -21.37 6.56 -28.32
C ILE A 243 -22.53 7.41 -27.75
N PRO A 244 -22.45 7.87 -26.50
CA PRO A 244 -23.47 8.73 -25.92
C PRO A 244 -23.70 10.00 -26.76
N PRO A 245 -24.95 10.32 -27.16
CA PRO A 245 -25.25 11.50 -27.98
C PRO A 245 -24.68 12.83 -27.46
N PRO A 246 -24.66 13.11 -26.14
CA PRO A 246 -24.06 14.33 -25.60
C PRO A 246 -22.56 14.48 -25.92
N LEU A 247 -21.80 13.37 -25.94
CA LEU A 247 -20.38 13.40 -26.27
C LEU A 247 -20.16 13.71 -27.74
N GLN A 248 -21.03 13.20 -28.62
CA GLN A 248 -20.96 13.45 -30.05
C GLN A 248 -21.29 14.91 -30.39
N LEU A 249 -22.21 15.54 -29.64
CA LEU A 249 -22.52 16.97 -29.74
C LEU A 249 -21.36 17.86 -29.28
N HIS A 250 -20.65 17.48 -28.21
CA HIS A 250 -19.51 18.25 -27.69
C HIS A 250 -18.23 18.09 -28.51
N MET A 251 -18.04 16.96 -29.20
CA MET A 251 -16.84 16.66 -29.99
C MET A 251 -17.18 16.19 -31.41
N PRO A 252 -17.83 17.03 -32.23
CA PRO A 252 -18.36 16.62 -33.53
C PRO A 252 -17.27 16.28 -34.57
N ALA A 253 -16.05 16.81 -34.39
CA ALA A 253 -14.93 16.60 -35.32
C ALA A 253 -14.01 15.41 -34.95
N GLN A 254 -14.28 14.70 -33.85
CA GLN A 254 -13.39 13.64 -33.37
C GLN A 254 -14.01 12.25 -33.56
N GLN A 255 -13.20 11.30 -34.03
CA GLN A 255 -13.59 9.90 -34.12
C GLN A 255 -13.43 9.24 -32.75
N LEU A 256 -14.55 9.02 -32.06
CA LEU A 256 -14.58 8.36 -30.76
C LEU A 256 -14.59 6.84 -30.93
N TYR A 257 -13.80 6.13 -30.14
CA TYR A 257 -13.78 4.67 -30.09
C TYR A 257 -13.84 4.17 -28.65
N GLN A 258 -14.52 3.04 -28.45
CA GLN A 258 -14.60 2.40 -27.15
C GLN A 258 -13.39 1.49 -26.92
N VAL A 259 -12.75 1.61 -25.76
CA VAL A 259 -11.70 0.69 -25.31
C VAL A 259 -12.20 -0.18 -24.16
N ALA A 260 -11.60 -1.36 -23.98
CA ALA A 260 -11.95 -2.28 -22.89
C ALA A 260 -11.58 -1.74 -21.49
N GLY A 261 -10.61 -0.82 -21.43
CA GLY A 261 -10.20 -0.17 -20.20
C GLY A 261 -8.90 0.61 -20.34
N PHE A 262 -8.51 1.31 -19.27
CA PHE A 262 -7.27 2.08 -19.19
C PHE A 262 -6.46 1.66 -17.97
N GLN A 263 -5.14 1.54 -18.14
CA GLN A 263 -4.23 1.47 -17.00
C GLN A 263 -3.95 2.90 -16.52
N LEU A 264 -4.37 3.23 -15.30
CA LEU A 264 -4.20 4.58 -14.73
C LEU A 264 -2.84 4.77 -14.04
N ASN A 265 -2.32 3.72 -13.42
CA ASN A 265 -1.00 3.68 -12.81
C ASN A 265 -0.56 2.21 -12.64
N ALA A 266 0.57 1.95 -11.98
CA ALA A 266 1.08 0.60 -11.76
C ALA A 266 0.11 -0.37 -11.06
N HIS A 267 -0.90 0.14 -10.35
CA HIS A 267 -1.79 -0.65 -9.50
C HIS A 267 -3.27 -0.55 -9.86
N ARG A 268 -3.68 0.48 -10.62
CA ARG A 268 -5.09 0.77 -10.90
C ARG A 268 -5.41 0.69 -12.38
N THR A 269 -6.50 0.00 -12.66
CA THR A 269 -7.04 -0.18 -14.01
C THR A 269 -8.50 0.24 -14.02
N LEU A 270 -8.88 1.14 -14.91
CA LEU A 270 -10.27 1.45 -15.22
C LEU A 270 -10.83 0.43 -16.19
N ARG A 271 -11.96 -0.17 -15.83
CA ARG A 271 -12.74 -1.07 -16.68
C ARG A 271 -14.23 -0.85 -16.38
N LYS A 272 -15.10 -1.42 -17.19
CA LYS A 272 -16.55 -1.42 -16.93
C LYS A 272 -16.83 -1.93 -15.50
N GLY A 273 -17.65 -1.19 -14.75
CA GLY A 273 -18.00 -1.51 -13.35
C GLY A 273 -16.96 -1.09 -12.31
N VAL A 274 -15.85 -0.47 -12.70
CA VAL A 274 -14.90 0.19 -11.78
C VAL A 274 -15.38 1.62 -11.54
N PHE A 275 -15.44 2.02 -10.27
CA PHE A 275 -15.79 3.38 -9.87
C PHE A 275 -14.55 4.10 -9.36
N ILE A 276 -14.38 5.36 -9.77
CA ILE A 276 -13.33 6.24 -9.26
C ILE A 276 -13.97 7.48 -8.66
N LEU A 277 -13.44 7.90 -7.51
CA LEU A 277 -13.76 9.19 -6.95
C LEU A 277 -12.99 10.25 -7.76
N VAL A 278 -13.72 11.09 -8.48
CA VAL A 278 -13.14 12.27 -9.14
C VAL A 278 -13.30 13.43 -8.17
N GLY A 279 -12.20 14.01 -7.72
CA GLY A 279 -12.26 15.23 -6.92
C GLY A 279 -12.94 16.34 -7.73
N ALA A 280 -13.93 17.01 -7.13
CA ALA A 280 -14.48 18.21 -7.75
C ALA A 280 -13.33 19.21 -7.90
N LYS A 281 -13.08 19.70 -9.12
CA LYS A 281 -12.28 20.90 -9.28
C LYS A 281 -13.04 22.00 -8.55
N ASN A 282 -12.45 22.58 -7.52
CA ASN A 282 -12.90 23.86 -7.00
C ASN A 282 -12.97 24.80 -8.20
N THR A 283 -14.20 25.21 -8.54
CA THR A 283 -14.47 26.24 -9.54
C THR A 283 -14.51 27.57 -8.83
#